data_AF-A0A7W0NHJ7-F1
#
_entry.id   AF-A0A7W0NHJ7-F1
#
_cell.length_a   1.000
_cell.length_b   1.000
_cell.length_c   1.000
_cell.angle_alpha   90.00
_cell.angle_beta   90.00
_cell.angle_gamma   90.00
#
_symmetry.space_group_name_H-M   'P 1'
#
loop_
_entity.id
_entity.type
_entity.pdbx_description
1 polymer ?
#
loop_
_entity_poly.entity_id
_entity_poly.type
_entity_poly.pdbx_seq_one_letter_code
_entity_poly.pdbx_strand_id
1 'polypeptide(L)' 'MRVIDLSNPKAPKEVAHFVHPASTNPVKPSQRGVLSNTTQVWGVVVDEKTGLVYASDMNSGLWILKRTG' A
#
# COMPACT_ATOMS: atom_id res chain seq x y z
N MET A 1 1.15 0.14 3.33
CA MET A 1 0.24 1.28 3.03
C MET A 1 -0.40 1.77 4.32
N ARG A 2 -0.51 3.09 4.50
CA ARG A 2 -1.21 3.72 5.62
C ARG A 2 -2.35 4.60 5.08
N VAL A 3 -3.45 4.69 5.81
CA VAL A 3 -4.57 5.58 5.52
C VAL A 3 -4.60 6.63 6.61
N ILE A 4 -4.42 7.89 6.23
CA ILE A 4 -4.33 9.02 7.16
C ILE A 4 -5.55 9.91 6.95
N ASP A 5 -6.30 10.17 8.02
CA ASP A 5 -7.32 11.20 8.07
C ASP A 5 -6.64 12.57 8.21
N LEU A 6 -6.95 13.45 7.26
CA LEU A 6 -6.42 14.81 7.14
C LEU A 6 -7.50 15.88 7.31
N SER A 7 -8.66 15.54 7.89
CA SER A 7 -9.74 16.48 8.20
C SER A 7 -9.30 17.65 9.09
N ASN A 8 -8.37 17.39 10.01
CA ASN A 8 -7.56 18.42 10.67
C ASN A 8 -6.10 18.33 10.19
N PRO A 9 -5.66 19.18 9.25
CA PRO A 9 -4.29 19.14 8.71
C PRO A 9 -3.19 19.36 9.76
N LYS A 10 -3.51 19.99 10.90
CA LYS A 10 -2.57 20.20 12.01
C LYS A 10 -2.46 19.00 12.95
N ALA A 11 -3.37 18.05 12.84
CA ALA A 11 -3.37 16.81 13.63
C ALA A 11 -3.74 15.60 12.77
N PRO A 12 -2.88 15.19 11.81
CA PRO A 12 -3.09 13.99 11.02
C PRO A 12 -3.26 12.75 11.90
N LYS A 13 -4.19 11.87 11.54
CA LYS A 13 -4.47 10.64 12.30
C LYS A 13 -4.42 9.42 11.40
N GLU A 14 -3.61 8.42 11.73
CA GLU A 14 -3.70 7.12 11.07
C GLU A 14 -5.02 6.44 11.46
N VAL A 15 -5.82 6.05 10.47
CA VAL A 15 -7.14 5.43 10.66
C VAL A 15 -7.24 4.01 10.12
N ALA A 16 -6.27 3.57 9.31
CA ALA A 16 -6.12 2.18 8.88
C ALA A 16 -4.72 1.94 8.32
N HIS A 17 -4.35 0.67 8.22
CA HIS A 17 -3.17 0.27 7.47
C HIS A 17 -3.37 -1.07 6.76
N PHE A 18 -2.54 -1.28 5.73
CA PHE A 18 -2.42 -2.55 5.03
C PHE A 18 -0.95 -2.89 4.88
N VAL A 19 -0.61 -4.12 5.27
CA VAL A 19 0.68 -4.76 5.02
C VAL A 19 0.35 -6.05 4.30
N HIS A 20 0.82 -6.18 3.06
CA HIS A 20 0.62 -7.40 2.30
C HIS A 20 1.37 -8.58 2.96
N PRO A 21 0.86 -9.82 2.85
CA PRO A 21 1.58 -10.98 3.32
C PRO A 21 2.92 -11.11 2.60
N ALA A 22 3.90 -11.70 3.30
CA ALA A 22 5.18 -12.06 2.72
C ALA A 22 4.98 -12.80 1.38
N SER A 23 5.56 -12.31 0.29
CA SER A 23 5.45 -12.97 -1.01
C SER A 23 6.40 -14.16 -1.08
N THR A 24 5.92 -15.30 -1.58
CA THR A 24 6.68 -16.56 -1.62
C THR A 24 7.79 -16.58 -2.67
N ASN A 25 7.87 -15.55 -3.53
CA ASN A 25 8.93 -15.37 -4.52
C ASN A 25 8.93 -13.91 -5.01
N PRO A 26 9.40 -12.93 -4.21
CA PRO A 26 9.40 -11.53 -4.62
C PRO A 26 10.22 -11.39 -5.91
N VAL A 27 9.70 -10.67 -6.91
CA VAL A 27 10.55 -10.20 -8.01
C VAL A 27 11.68 -9.42 -7.35
N LYS A 28 12.92 -9.89 -7.52
CA LYS A 28 14.11 -9.26 -6.95
C LYS A 28 14.66 -8.30 -8.00
N PRO A 29 14.18 -7.04 -8.10
CA PRO A 29 14.87 -6.08 -8.94
C PRO A 29 16.33 -6.02 -8.48
N SER A 30 17.26 -6.09 -9.43
CA SER A 30 18.71 -6.13 -9.19
C SER A 30 19.24 -4.91 -8.42
N GLN A 31 18.39 -3.93 -8.15
CA GLN A 31 18.74 -2.62 -7.63
C GLN A 31 18.97 -2.53 -6.10
N ARG A 32 18.81 -3.59 -5.30
CA ARG A 32 19.34 -3.64 -3.90
C ARG A 32 19.06 -5.01 -3.26
N GLY A 33 20.10 -5.77 -2.92
CA GLY A 33 20.03 -7.05 -2.21
C GLY A 33 19.54 -6.99 -0.75
N VAL A 34 18.81 -5.94 -0.35
CA VAL A 34 18.42 -5.64 1.06
C VAL A 34 16.92 -5.37 1.26
N LEU A 35 16.09 -5.47 0.22
CA LEU A 35 14.65 -5.23 0.33
C LEU A 35 13.79 -6.43 -0.09
N SER A 36 14.33 -7.62 0.08
CA SER A 36 13.58 -8.87 -0.10
C SER A 36 12.40 -8.89 0.87
N ASN A 37 11.18 -9.02 0.35
CA ASN A 37 9.98 -9.28 1.16
C ASN A 37 9.52 -8.13 2.09
N THR A 38 9.64 -6.87 1.63
CA THR A 38 9.05 -5.70 2.32
C THR A 38 8.03 -4.99 1.42
N THR A 39 7.09 -4.26 2.02
CA THR A 39 6.12 -3.45 1.26
C THR A 39 6.83 -2.29 0.57
N GLN A 40 6.72 -2.23 -0.75
CA GLN A 40 7.30 -1.21 -1.63
C GLN A 40 6.24 -0.68 -2.59
N VAL A 41 5.20 -0.07 -2.02
CA VAL A 41 4.13 0.58 -2.79
C VAL A 41 4.65 1.89 -3.36
N TRP A 42 4.58 2.03 -4.69
CA TRP A 42 5.05 3.23 -5.42
C TRP A 42 3.91 4.13 -5.86
N GLY A 43 2.72 3.57 -6.03
CA GLY A 43 1.53 4.31 -6.46
C GLY A 43 0.31 3.85 -5.70
N VAL A 44 -0.54 4.82 -5.33
CA VAL A 44 -1.86 4.59 -4.75
C VAL A 44 -2.85 5.48 -5.47
N VAL A 45 -3.97 4.91 -5.93
CA VAL A 45 -5.12 5.67 -6.44
C VAL A 45 -6.39 5.16 -5.79
N VAL A 46 -7.29 6.09 -5.47
CA VAL A 46 -8.62 5.79 -4.95
C VAL A 46 -9.61 6.02 -6.09
N ASP A 47 -10.39 5.01 -6.42
CA ASP A 47 -11.56 5.17 -7.28
C ASP A 47 -12.74 5.61 -6.42
N GLU A 48 -13.06 6.90 -6.48
CA GLU A 48 -14.14 7.49 -5.68
C GLU A 48 -15.52 6.91 -6.00
N LYS A 49 -15.73 6.37 -7.22
CA LYS A 49 -17.03 5.80 -7.61
C LYS A 49 -17.31 4.47 -6.91
N THR A 50 -16.27 3.66 -6.72
CA THR A 50 -16.39 2.31 -6.13
C THR A 50 -15.89 2.24 -4.69
N GLY A 51 -15.13 3.24 -4.25
CA GLY A 51 -14.42 3.25 -2.98
C GLY A 51 -13.24 2.27 -2.93
N LEU A 52 -12.76 1.78 -4.08
CA LEU A 52 -11.63 0.87 -4.18
C LEU A 52 -10.31 1.64 -4.16
N VAL A 53 -9.33 1.07 -3.48
CA VAL A 53 -7.96 1.58 -3.43
C VAL A 53 -7.06 0.62 -4.20
N TYR A 54 -6.37 1.15 -5.21
CA TYR A 54 -5.40 0.41 -6.02
C TYR A 54 -4.00 0.80 -5.57
N ALA A 55 -3.21 -0.18 -5.11
CA ALA A 55 -1.84 0.02 -4.68
C ALA A 55 -0.88 -0.82 -5.53
N SER A 56 0.01 -0.15 -6.25
CA SER A 56 1.05 -0.80 -7.06
C SER A 56 2.29 -1.03 -6.21
N ASP A 57 2.55 -2.29 -5.86
CA ASP A 57 3.69 -2.73 -5.07
C ASP A 57 4.74 -3.41 -5.97
N MET A 58 6.00 -3.00 -5.83
CA MET A 58 7.09 -3.54 -6.66
C MET A 58 7.32 -5.04 -6.48
N ASN A 59 7.08 -5.56 -5.28
CA ASN A 59 7.48 -6.91 -4.90
C ASN A 59 6.34 -7.92 -5.04
N SER A 60 5.10 -7.44 -4.98
CA SER A 60 3.90 -8.27 -4.91
C SER A 60 2.83 -7.91 -5.95
N GLY A 61 3.06 -6.89 -6.77
CA GLY A 61 2.16 -6.49 -7.85
C GLY A 61 1.02 -5.57 -7.39
N LEU A 62 -0.13 -5.67 -8.05
CA LEU A 62 -1.28 -4.81 -7.79
C LEU A 62 -2.15 -5.36 -6.66
N TRP A 63 -2.41 -4.52 -5.65
CA TRP A 63 -3.40 -4.78 -4.61
C TRP A 63 -4.65 -3.94 -4.84
N ILE A 64 -5.81 -4.58 -4.75
CA ILE A 64 -7.12 -3.92 -4.80
C ILE A 64 -7.76 -4.08 -3.42
N LEU A 65 -7.96 -2.96 -2.73
CA LEU A 65 -8.36 -2.93 -1.33
C LEU A 65 -9.68 -2.16 -1.19
N LYS A 66 -10.47 -2.56 -0.20
CA LYS A 66 -11.66 -1.81 0.24
C LYS A 66 -11.57 -1.59 1.74
N ARG A 67 -11.82 -0.37 2.19
CA ARG A 67 -11.89 -0.07 3.63
C ARG A 67 -13.11 -0.78 4.22
N THR A 68 -12.90 -1.55 5.28
CA THR A 68 -13.95 -2.22 6.06
C THR A 68 -14.13 -1.45 7.37
N GLY A 69 -14.94 -0.40 7.37
CA GLY A 69 -15.15 0.46 8.53
C GLY A 69 -15.76 1.80 8.15
#